data_AF-A0A3M2DBR9-F1
#
_entry.id   AF-A0A3M2DBR9-F1
#
_cell.length_a   1.000
_cell.length_b   1.000
_cell.length_c   1.000
_cell.angle_alpha   90.00
_cell.angle_beta   90.00
_cell.angle_gamma   90.00
#
_symmetry.space_group_name_H-M   'P 1'
#
loop_
_entity.id
_entity.type
_entity.pdbx_description
1 polymer ?
#
loop_
_entity_poly.entity_id
_entity_poly.type
_entity_poly.pdbx_seq_one_letter_code
_entity_poly.pdbx_strand_id
1 'polypeptide(L)'
;MGILEKIRRWIDDEESERVLEEAILKEKPRNPAEEFIVQVARAVEEVMRRELLPLPQGKVLMPSEYVVFISEEDDKEWRGIKRKGLEEALQYILGQRAKELAGNKTLELKRLSLEIKVDGTLQKGEIRVQHTWEDGSSGKTIISPRMKDFVLPSTQNLQREDFFEKEPSTFIERTAKEPDSTLIERDSDEETRVVKRISELYRLEIWRNGVRQNVIPIYQPEITIGRGSRSKPVDVALQGDLEISRHHLKIIYEGGKFFIVSEGKNPTFIDNYEVPVGRKVSIPPLTMIKVCSYMLRIQPSRTDI
;
A
#
# COMPACT_ATOMS: atom_id res chain seq x y z
N MET A 1 10.73 32.56 6.43
CA MET A 1 9.68 32.14 5.49
C MET A 1 10.16 30.91 4.75
N GLY A 2 9.70 29.74 5.17
CA GLY A 2 10.04 28.49 4.50
C GLY A 2 9.38 28.40 3.12
N ILE A 3 9.97 27.65 2.20
CA ILE A 3 9.44 27.39 0.85
C ILE A 3 7.99 26.86 0.92
N LEU A 4 7.69 26.05 1.94
CA LEU A 4 6.37 25.48 2.21
C LEU A 4 5.32 26.52 2.61
N GLU A 5 5.68 27.55 3.38
CA GLU A 5 4.76 28.65 3.73
C GLU A 5 4.46 29.55 2.53
N LYS A 6 5.43 29.70 1.61
CA LYS A 6 5.25 30.47 0.38
C LYS A 6 4.32 29.75 -0.60
N ILE A 7 4.50 28.44 -0.77
CA ILE A 7 3.63 27.60 -1.60
C ILE A 7 2.21 27.56 -1.05
N ARG A 8 2.04 27.49 0.28
CA ARG A 8 0.73 27.60 0.94
C ARG A 8 0.00 28.89 0.57
N ARG A 9 0.67 30.04 0.72
CA ARG A 9 0.08 31.36 0.42
C ARG A 9 -0.33 31.50 -1.05
N TRP A 10 0.32 30.80 -1.96
CA TRP A 10 -0.03 30.83 -3.39
C TRP A 10 -1.22 29.97 -3.76
N ILE A 11 -1.42 28.86 -3.07
CA ILE A 11 -2.54 27.97 -3.32
C ILE A 11 -3.83 28.56 -2.71
N ASP A 12 -3.73 29.36 -1.64
CA ASP A 12 -4.89 29.99 -0.97
C ASP A 12 -5.43 31.28 -1.63
N ASP A 13 -4.69 31.95 -2.52
CA ASP A 13 -5.02 33.31 -2.99
C ASP A 13 -5.85 33.36 -4.30
N GLU A 14 -6.93 32.56 -4.39
CA GLU A 14 -7.88 32.62 -5.52
C GLU A 14 -9.22 33.31 -5.16
N GLU A 15 -9.40 33.83 -3.94
CA GLU A 15 -10.66 34.49 -3.50
C GLU A 15 -10.56 35.99 -3.19
N SER A 16 -9.48 36.69 -3.56
CA SER A 16 -9.31 38.13 -3.28
C SER A 16 -9.11 38.98 -4.53
N GLU A 17 -10.11 39.02 -5.42
CA GLU A 17 -10.10 39.74 -6.69
C GLU A 17 -9.94 41.29 -6.60
N ARG A 18 -9.59 41.87 -5.44
CA ARG A 18 -9.49 43.33 -5.23
C ARG A 18 -8.23 43.85 -4.52
N VAL A 19 -7.23 43.00 -4.28
CA VAL A 19 -5.89 43.42 -3.79
C VAL A 19 -4.80 43.11 -4.85
N LEU A 20 -5.23 42.70 -6.06
CA LEU A 20 -4.36 42.19 -7.12
C LEU A 20 -3.36 43.21 -7.67
N GLU A 21 -3.63 44.51 -7.71
CA GLU A 21 -2.70 45.43 -8.39
C GLU A 21 -1.39 45.69 -7.62
N GLU A 22 -1.35 45.58 -6.28
CA GLU A 22 -0.14 45.85 -5.49
C GLU A 22 0.69 44.60 -5.16
N ALA A 23 0.11 43.39 -5.23
CA ALA A 23 0.80 42.13 -4.89
C ALA A 23 1.44 41.43 -6.10
N ILE A 24 0.94 41.65 -7.33
CA ILE A 24 1.42 41.02 -8.58
C ILE A 24 2.89 41.36 -8.88
N LEU A 25 3.42 42.46 -8.34
CA LEU A 25 4.79 42.91 -8.57
C LEU A 25 5.84 42.27 -7.65
N LYS A 26 5.45 41.56 -6.57
CA LYS A 26 6.41 41.29 -5.48
C LYS A 26 6.95 39.88 -5.29
N GLU A 27 6.42 38.81 -5.90
CA GLU A 27 7.12 37.51 -5.85
C GLU A 27 6.58 36.52 -6.88
N LYS A 28 7.04 36.63 -8.13
CA LYS A 28 6.96 35.55 -9.13
C LYS A 28 7.75 34.31 -8.65
N PRO A 29 7.41 33.10 -9.12
CA PRO A 29 8.24 31.92 -8.90
C PRO A 29 9.65 32.20 -9.36
N ARG A 30 10.60 32.08 -8.42
CA ARG A 30 12.02 32.29 -8.74
C ARG A 30 12.63 31.08 -9.44
N ASN A 31 11.99 29.90 -9.35
CA ASN A 31 12.57 28.65 -9.81
C ASN A 31 11.53 27.76 -10.53
N PRO A 32 11.80 27.25 -11.76
CA PRO A 32 10.89 26.39 -12.51
C PRO A 32 10.43 25.14 -11.75
N ALA A 33 11.25 24.64 -10.81
CA ALA A 33 10.91 23.49 -9.99
C ALA A 33 9.74 23.75 -9.01
N GLU A 34 9.65 24.95 -8.45
CA GLU A 34 8.57 25.33 -7.53
C GLU A 34 7.25 25.50 -8.27
N GLU A 35 7.30 26.09 -9.46
CA GLU A 35 6.14 26.26 -10.33
C GLU A 35 5.54 24.91 -10.72
N PHE A 36 6.38 23.93 -11.04
CA PHE A 36 5.95 22.57 -11.34
C PHE A 36 5.26 21.88 -10.15
N ILE A 37 5.81 22.01 -8.93
CA ILE A 37 5.19 21.46 -7.72
C ILE A 37 3.80 22.05 -7.50
N VAL A 38 3.68 23.37 -7.63
CA VAL A 38 2.41 24.08 -7.49
C VAL A 38 1.41 23.61 -8.54
N GLN A 39 1.85 23.44 -9.78
CA GLN A 39 1.00 22.97 -10.87
C GLN A 39 0.46 21.57 -10.61
N VAL A 40 1.32 20.63 -10.17
CA VAL A 40 0.90 19.27 -9.80
C VAL A 40 -0.05 19.29 -8.61
N ALA A 41 0.29 20.04 -7.56
CA ALA A 41 -0.55 20.14 -6.36
C ALA A 41 -1.94 20.67 -6.69
N ARG A 42 -2.05 21.71 -7.53
CA ARG A 42 -3.32 22.28 -7.98
C ARG A 42 -4.14 21.27 -8.78
N ALA A 43 -3.51 20.55 -9.71
CA ALA A 43 -4.19 19.53 -10.51
C ALA A 43 -4.75 18.39 -9.65
N VAL A 44 -4.00 17.96 -8.63
CA VAL A 44 -4.47 16.92 -7.70
C VAL A 44 -5.55 17.44 -6.76
N GLU A 45 -5.43 18.68 -6.27
CA GLU A 45 -6.45 19.31 -5.42
C GLU A 45 -7.79 19.44 -6.14
N GLU A 46 -7.77 19.81 -7.43
CA GLU A 46 -8.99 19.90 -8.23
C GLU A 46 -9.73 18.55 -8.29
N VAL A 47 -8.98 17.46 -8.46
CA VAL A 47 -9.52 16.10 -8.40
C VAL A 47 -10.04 15.77 -7.00
N MET A 48 -9.31 16.12 -5.94
CA MET A 48 -9.75 15.93 -4.56
C MET A 48 -11.07 16.63 -4.26
N ARG A 49 -11.21 17.90 -4.68
CA ARG A 49 -12.41 18.69 -4.45
C ARG A 49 -13.60 18.14 -5.22
N ARG A 50 -13.37 17.73 -6.48
CA ARG A 50 -14.39 17.13 -7.34
C ARG A 50 -14.89 15.79 -6.79
N GLU A 51 -13.99 14.99 -6.26
CA GLU A 51 -14.27 13.65 -5.76
C GLU A 51 -14.58 13.65 -4.25
N LEU A 52 -14.70 14.82 -3.61
CA LEU A 52 -15.03 14.89 -2.19
C LEU A 52 -16.47 14.42 -1.96
N LEU A 53 -16.63 13.32 -1.22
CA LEU A 53 -17.94 12.76 -0.89
C LEU A 53 -18.30 13.03 0.58
N PRO A 54 -19.19 14.00 0.86
CA PRO A 54 -19.68 14.22 2.22
C PRO A 54 -20.71 13.16 2.59
N LEU A 55 -20.51 12.49 3.72
CA LEU A 55 -21.48 11.55 4.30
C LEU A 55 -22.37 12.25 5.35
N PRO A 56 -23.62 11.79 5.54
CA PRO A 56 -24.56 12.39 6.48
C PRO A 56 -24.13 12.31 7.95
N GLN A 57 -23.17 11.45 8.28
CA GLN A 57 -22.59 11.29 9.63
C GLN A 57 -21.50 12.33 9.96
N GLY A 58 -21.33 13.38 9.16
CA GLY A 58 -20.27 14.36 9.35
C GLY A 58 -18.87 13.82 9.02
N LYS A 59 -18.80 12.75 8.24
CA LYS A 59 -17.56 12.18 7.69
C LYS A 59 -17.36 12.64 6.25
N VAL A 60 -16.11 12.76 5.83
CA VAL A 60 -15.76 13.03 4.43
C VAL A 60 -14.90 11.88 3.92
N LEU A 61 -15.29 11.33 2.78
CA LEU A 61 -14.48 10.39 2.03
C LEU A 61 -13.80 11.11 0.87
N MET A 62 -12.56 10.72 0.61
CA MET A 62 -11.78 11.16 -0.55
C MET A 62 -10.97 9.98 -1.07
N PRO A 63 -10.51 10.02 -2.35
CA PRO A 63 -9.62 9.00 -2.88
C PRO A 63 -8.30 8.91 -2.08
N SER A 64 -7.81 7.68 -1.90
CA SER A 64 -6.59 7.36 -1.16
C SER A 64 -5.33 7.37 -2.03
N GLU A 65 -5.47 7.10 -3.33
CA GLU A 65 -4.33 6.96 -4.24
C GLU A 65 -4.47 7.92 -5.44
N TYR A 66 -3.38 8.62 -5.75
CA TYR A 66 -3.29 9.52 -6.90
C TYR A 66 -2.08 9.15 -7.75
N VAL A 67 -2.30 8.92 -9.04
CA VAL A 67 -1.26 8.70 -10.04
C VAL A 67 -1.16 9.95 -10.90
N VAL A 68 -0.04 10.64 -10.78
CA VAL A 68 0.26 11.85 -11.57
C VAL A 68 1.09 11.43 -12.78
N PHE A 69 0.55 11.63 -13.96
CA PHE A 69 1.28 11.45 -15.21
C PHE A 69 1.90 12.77 -15.63
N ILE A 70 3.20 12.72 -15.87
CA ILE A 70 4.03 13.84 -16.33
C ILE A 70 4.62 13.52 -17.71
N SER A 71 4.98 14.57 -18.46
CA SER A 71 5.65 14.43 -19.75
C SER A 71 7.04 13.79 -19.61
N GLU A 72 7.55 13.20 -20.70
CA GLU A 72 8.92 12.67 -20.74
C GLU A 72 9.99 13.77 -20.57
N GLU A 73 9.68 14.99 -20.99
CA GLU A 73 10.57 16.13 -20.86
C GLU A 73 10.72 16.55 -19.40
N ASP A 74 9.62 16.60 -18.66
CA ASP A 74 9.62 16.93 -17.24
C ASP A 74 10.24 15.79 -16.40
N ASP A 75 10.02 14.52 -16.78
CA ASP A 75 10.67 13.37 -16.11
C ASP A 75 12.19 13.48 -16.09
N LYS A 76 12.81 14.02 -17.15
CA LYS A 76 14.27 14.19 -17.24
C LYS A 76 14.80 15.09 -16.13
N GLU A 77 14.04 16.09 -15.69
CA GLU A 77 14.40 17.02 -14.62
C GLU A 77 14.17 16.40 -13.22
N TRP A 78 13.22 15.46 -13.11
CA TRP A 78 12.73 14.88 -11.86
C TRP A 78 13.16 13.42 -11.62
N ARG A 79 14.44 13.10 -11.86
CA ARG A 79 14.98 11.74 -11.65
C ARG A 79 15.61 11.51 -10.28
N GLY A 80 15.61 10.25 -9.84
CA GLY A 80 16.34 9.79 -8.66
C GLY A 80 15.87 10.47 -7.38
N ILE A 81 16.80 11.13 -6.67
CA ILE A 81 16.53 11.77 -5.37
C ILE A 81 15.52 12.91 -5.50
N LYS A 82 15.56 13.67 -6.61
CA LYS A 82 14.59 14.74 -6.87
C LYS A 82 13.16 14.20 -6.99
N ARG A 83 12.98 13.01 -7.60
CA ARG A 83 11.67 12.34 -7.70
C ARG A 83 11.10 12.02 -6.33
N LYS A 84 11.92 11.38 -5.49
CA LYS A 84 11.52 10.99 -4.14
C LYS A 84 11.18 12.20 -3.28
N GLY A 85 12.01 13.25 -3.33
CA GLY A 85 11.75 14.49 -2.62
C GLY A 85 10.48 15.20 -3.12
N LEU A 86 10.22 15.16 -4.43
CA LEU A 86 8.98 15.69 -5.02
C LEU A 86 7.74 14.90 -4.53
N GLU A 87 7.80 13.57 -4.55
CA GLU A 87 6.72 12.70 -4.07
C GLU A 87 6.43 12.93 -2.58
N GLU A 88 7.48 12.95 -1.74
CA GLU A 88 7.35 13.23 -0.30
C GLU A 88 6.79 14.64 -0.03
N ALA A 89 7.26 15.65 -0.75
CA ALA A 89 6.78 17.03 -0.62
C ALA A 89 5.30 17.16 -1.03
N LEU A 90 4.92 16.56 -2.17
CA LEU A 90 3.54 16.57 -2.64
C LEU A 90 2.63 15.81 -1.69
N GLN A 91 3.05 14.64 -1.20
CA GLN A 91 2.27 13.87 -0.23
C GLN A 91 2.02 14.65 1.07
N TYR A 92 3.03 15.40 1.55
CA TYR A 92 2.88 16.26 2.71
C TYR A 92 1.89 17.42 2.47
N ILE A 93 2.05 18.16 1.37
CA ILE A 93 1.18 19.30 1.02
C ILE A 93 -0.27 18.84 0.84
N LEU A 94 -0.46 17.76 0.09
CA LEU A 94 -1.79 17.20 -0.17
C LEU A 94 -2.44 16.63 1.09
N GLY A 95 -1.67 16.01 1.99
CA GLY A 95 -2.19 15.54 3.28
C GLY A 95 -2.69 16.69 4.17
N GLN A 96 -2.03 17.85 4.13
CA GLN A 96 -2.51 19.05 4.82
C GLN A 96 -3.79 19.59 4.19
N ARG A 97 -3.84 19.70 2.85
CA ARG A 97 -5.02 20.16 2.12
C ARG A 97 -6.22 19.23 2.30
N ALA A 98 -6.02 17.92 2.25
CA ALA A 98 -7.03 16.92 2.55
C ALA A 98 -7.71 17.16 3.90
N LYS A 99 -6.92 17.52 4.92
CA LYS A 99 -7.42 17.84 6.26
C LYS A 99 -8.18 19.17 6.29
N GLU A 100 -7.69 20.19 5.59
CA GLU A 100 -8.36 21.50 5.47
C GLU A 100 -9.69 21.39 4.70
N LEU A 101 -9.74 20.62 3.62
CA LEU A 101 -10.95 20.34 2.84
C LEU A 101 -12.00 19.56 3.66
N ALA A 102 -11.56 18.67 4.54
CA ALA A 102 -12.46 18.04 5.51
C ALA A 102 -12.95 19.04 6.56
N GLY A 103 -12.17 20.08 6.87
CA GLY A 103 -12.50 21.12 7.84
C GLY A 103 -12.75 20.53 9.22
N ASN A 104 -13.96 20.75 9.76
CA ASN A 104 -14.40 20.20 11.04
C ASN A 104 -14.94 18.76 10.95
N LYS A 105 -14.99 18.17 9.74
CA LYS A 105 -15.53 16.82 9.51
C LYS A 105 -14.43 15.78 9.70
N THR A 106 -14.79 14.61 10.20
CA THR A 106 -13.81 13.53 10.40
C THR A 106 -13.40 12.96 9.05
N LEU A 107 -12.10 13.05 8.75
CA LEU A 107 -11.53 12.47 7.54
C LEU A 107 -11.23 10.99 7.75
N GLU A 108 -11.87 10.11 6.98
CA GLU A 108 -11.53 8.68 6.97
C GLU A 108 -10.52 8.36 5.88
N LEU A 109 -9.28 8.82 6.06
CA LEU A 109 -8.16 8.43 5.21
C LEU A 109 -7.11 7.70 6.03
N LYS A 110 -6.85 6.43 5.71
CA LYS A 110 -5.81 5.64 6.40
C LYS A 110 -4.41 6.00 5.90
N ARG A 111 -4.27 6.27 4.59
CA ARG A 111 -3.00 6.64 3.96
C ARG A 111 -3.27 7.30 2.61
N LEU A 112 -2.64 8.45 2.38
CA LEU A 112 -2.58 9.07 1.04
C LEU A 112 -1.33 8.56 0.34
N SER A 113 -1.47 7.96 -0.84
CA SER A 113 -0.34 7.54 -1.69
C SER A 113 -0.34 8.36 -2.98
N LEU A 114 0.82 8.88 -3.35
CA LEU A 114 1.02 9.59 -4.62
C LEU A 114 2.14 8.92 -5.40
N GLU A 115 1.87 8.58 -6.66
CA GLU A 115 2.84 7.96 -7.57
C GLU A 115 2.99 8.82 -8.83
N ILE A 116 4.23 9.11 -9.23
CA ILE A 116 4.51 9.87 -10.44
C ILE A 116 4.92 8.94 -11.58
N LYS A 117 4.10 8.86 -12.62
CA LYS A 117 4.34 8.09 -13.85
C LYS A 117 4.66 8.99 -15.04
N VAL A 118 5.32 8.42 -16.03
CA VAL A 118 5.64 9.11 -17.28
C VAL A 118 4.64 8.68 -18.35
N ASP A 119 4.05 9.65 -19.03
CA ASP A 119 3.23 9.44 -20.22
C ASP A 119 3.87 10.16 -21.41
N GLY A 120 4.30 9.38 -22.41
CA GLY A 120 4.96 9.90 -23.61
C GLY A 120 4.01 10.60 -24.58
N THR A 121 2.70 10.60 -24.31
CA THR A 121 1.69 11.32 -25.11
C THR A 121 1.42 12.74 -24.61
N LEU A 122 1.89 13.09 -23.41
CA LEU A 122 1.71 14.41 -22.81
C LEU A 122 2.77 15.40 -23.29
N GLN A 123 2.35 16.64 -23.54
CA GLN A 123 3.27 17.74 -23.86
C GLN A 123 3.99 18.24 -22.60
N LYS A 124 5.13 18.92 -22.78
CA LYS A 124 5.85 19.54 -21.66
C LYS A 124 4.94 20.47 -20.86
N GLY A 125 4.89 20.28 -19.53
CA GLY A 125 4.02 21.03 -18.63
C GLY A 125 2.56 20.55 -18.61
N GLU A 126 2.19 19.53 -19.38
CA GLU A 126 0.87 18.91 -19.29
C GLU A 126 0.89 17.83 -18.20
N ILE A 127 -0.07 17.91 -17.28
CA ILE A 127 -0.18 17.01 -16.14
C ILE A 127 -1.54 16.35 -16.19
N ARG A 128 -1.56 15.02 -16.12
CA ARG A 128 -2.80 14.25 -16.01
C ARG A 128 -2.84 13.52 -14.69
N VAL A 129 -3.87 13.78 -13.90
CA VAL A 129 -4.07 13.10 -12.62
C VAL A 129 -5.14 12.03 -12.79
N GLN A 130 -4.82 10.83 -12.34
CA GLN A 130 -5.79 9.75 -12.15
C GLN A 130 -5.89 9.47 -10.65
N HIS A 131 -7.11 9.26 -10.15
CA HIS A 131 -7.36 8.91 -8.76
C HIS A 131 -7.99 7.53 -8.66
N THR A 132 -7.72 6.86 -7.55
CA THR A 132 -8.33 5.59 -7.21
C THR A 132 -8.90 5.67 -5.80
N TRP A 133 -10.16 5.27 -5.67
CA TRP A 133 -10.86 5.14 -4.38
C TRP A 133 -10.49 3.86 -3.64
N GLU A 134 -9.70 3.00 -4.27
CA GLU A 134 -9.19 1.77 -3.69
C GLU A 134 -8.04 2.15 -2.74
N ASP A 135 -8.17 1.84 -1.45
CA ASP A 135 -7.00 1.44 -0.68
C ASP A 135 -6.41 0.28 -1.51
N GLY A 136 -5.10 0.23 -1.79
CA GLY A 136 -4.44 -0.86 -2.57
C GLY A 136 -4.69 -2.32 -2.12
N SER A 137 -5.66 -2.51 -1.23
CA SER A 137 -6.41 -3.72 -0.88
C SER A 137 -7.53 -4.15 -1.85
N SER A 138 -8.04 -3.28 -2.74
CA SER A 138 -9.11 -3.68 -3.66
C SER A 138 -8.59 -3.73 -5.09
N GLY A 139 -8.67 -4.93 -5.66
CA GLY A 139 -8.35 -5.23 -7.05
C GLY A 139 -9.44 -6.18 -7.52
N LYS A 140 -10.65 -5.66 -7.68
CA LYS A 140 -11.81 -6.43 -8.15
C LYS A 140 -12.62 -5.64 -9.17
N THR A 141 -12.17 -5.66 -10.42
CA THR A 141 -13.08 -5.43 -11.55
C THR A 141 -14.06 -6.60 -11.63
N ILE A 142 -15.32 -6.37 -11.26
CA ILE A 142 -16.41 -7.33 -11.41
C ILE A 142 -16.93 -7.20 -12.84
N ILE A 143 -16.47 -8.09 -13.73
CA ILE A 143 -17.10 -8.29 -15.04
C ILE A 143 -18.18 -9.35 -14.81
N SER A 144 -19.46 -8.96 -14.87
CA SER A 144 -20.60 -9.89 -14.76
C SER A 144 -20.77 -10.65 -16.09
N PRO A 145 -20.60 -11.98 -16.14
CA PRO A 145 -20.86 -12.75 -17.35
C PRO A 145 -22.37 -13.00 -17.51
N ARG A 146 -22.87 -12.73 -18.71
CA ARG A 146 -24.22 -13.03 -19.21
C ARG A 146 -24.52 -14.53 -19.09
N MET A 147 -25.60 -14.90 -18.41
CA MET A 147 -26.07 -16.29 -18.28
C MET A 147 -26.28 -16.91 -19.67
N LYS A 148 -25.67 -18.07 -19.90
CA LYS A 148 -26.05 -19.00 -20.96
C LYS A 148 -26.67 -20.21 -20.28
N ASP A 149 -27.89 -20.53 -20.71
CA ASP A 149 -28.73 -21.61 -20.23
C ASP A 149 -27.98 -22.95 -20.16
N PHE A 150 -28.03 -23.60 -19.00
CA PHE A 150 -27.64 -24.99 -18.86
C PHE A 150 -28.89 -25.85 -18.70
N VAL A 151 -29.07 -26.71 -19.68
CA VAL A 151 -30.07 -27.78 -19.77
C VAL A 151 -29.77 -28.85 -18.71
N LEU A 152 -30.79 -29.20 -17.92
CA LEU A 152 -30.79 -30.36 -17.03
C LEU A 152 -30.78 -31.67 -17.83
N PRO A 153 -30.16 -32.72 -17.29
CA PRO A 153 -30.83 -34.02 -17.29
C PRO A 153 -31.05 -34.56 -15.89
N SER A 154 -32.23 -35.16 -15.77
CA SER A 154 -32.90 -35.69 -14.61
C SER A 154 -32.34 -37.05 -14.14
N THR A 155 -32.34 -37.20 -12.81
CA THR A 155 -32.81 -38.36 -12.01
C THR A 155 -32.26 -39.76 -12.26
N GLN A 156 -31.75 -40.37 -11.18
CA GLN A 156 -32.30 -41.52 -10.42
C GLN A 156 -31.15 -42.14 -9.60
N ASN A 157 -31.28 -42.72 -8.41
CA ASN A 157 -32.13 -42.66 -7.21
C ASN A 157 -31.49 -43.68 -6.22
N LEU A 158 -31.99 -43.75 -4.99
CA LEU A 158 -31.73 -44.75 -3.90
C LEU A 158 -30.75 -44.26 -2.82
N GLN A 159 -31.23 -43.57 -1.77
CA GLN A 159 -31.92 -44.07 -0.56
C GLN A 159 -31.06 -44.94 0.36
N ARG A 160 -30.69 -44.36 1.51
CA ARG A 160 -30.93 -44.98 2.83
C ARG A 160 -30.84 -43.94 3.96
N GLU A 161 -31.97 -43.80 4.63
CA GLU A 161 -32.20 -43.33 6.01
C GLU A 161 -31.39 -44.23 6.99
N ASP A 162 -31.04 -43.91 8.24
CA ASP A 162 -31.55 -42.96 9.22
C ASP A 162 -30.65 -43.01 10.51
N PHE A 163 -30.92 -42.09 11.45
CA PHE A 163 -30.74 -42.18 12.92
C PHE A 163 -29.56 -41.54 13.73
N PHE A 164 -30.02 -40.88 14.83
CA PHE A 164 -29.42 -40.32 16.07
C PHE A 164 -28.77 -38.92 16.01
N GLU A 165 -29.30 -37.80 16.53
CA GLU A 165 -30.11 -37.37 17.72
C GLU A 165 -29.27 -36.54 18.74
N LYS A 166 -29.67 -35.25 18.87
CA LYS A 166 -29.50 -34.22 19.92
C LYS A 166 -28.25 -34.09 20.84
N GLU A 167 -27.60 -32.92 20.72
CA GLU A 167 -27.25 -31.87 21.73
C GLU A 167 -27.20 -32.22 23.24
N PRO A 168 -26.25 -31.68 24.05
CA PRO A 168 -26.24 -30.24 24.34
C PRO A 168 -24.88 -29.53 24.60
N SER A 169 -24.88 -28.23 24.28
CA SER A 169 -24.19 -27.09 24.92
C SER A 169 -23.02 -27.34 25.91
N THR A 170 -21.87 -26.72 25.62
CA THR A 170 -21.01 -26.15 26.68
C THR A 170 -20.41 -24.83 26.20
N PHE A 171 -20.95 -23.75 26.77
CA PHE A 171 -20.36 -22.42 26.79
C PHE A 171 -18.94 -22.50 27.36
N ILE A 172 -17.94 -22.01 26.61
CA ILE A 172 -16.69 -21.54 27.21
C ILE A 172 -16.49 -20.10 26.74
N GLU A 173 -16.85 -19.21 27.65
CA GLU A 173 -16.57 -17.80 27.73
C GLU A 173 -15.05 -17.57 27.62
N ARG A 174 -14.60 -16.96 26.51
CA ARG A 174 -13.25 -16.40 26.40
C ARG A 174 -13.33 -14.90 26.53
N THR A 175 -12.98 -14.45 27.72
CA THR A 175 -12.73 -13.06 28.09
C THR A 175 -11.72 -12.45 27.13
N ALA A 176 -12.19 -11.55 26.26
CA ALA A 176 -11.34 -10.65 25.50
C ALA A 176 -10.80 -9.60 26.46
N LYS A 177 -9.47 -9.56 26.65
CA LYS A 177 -8.80 -8.43 27.29
C LYS A 177 -8.17 -7.59 26.18
N GLU A 178 -8.89 -6.56 25.80
CA GLU A 178 -8.44 -5.48 24.94
C GLU A 178 -7.20 -4.81 25.57
N PRO A 179 -6.09 -4.59 24.83
CA PRO A 179 -5.15 -3.56 25.22
C PRO A 179 -5.73 -2.21 24.81
N ASP A 180 -6.25 -1.54 25.82
CA ASP A 180 -6.74 -0.17 25.87
C ASP A 180 -5.80 0.78 25.09
N SER A 181 -6.35 1.38 24.04
CA SER A 181 -5.73 2.47 23.30
C SER A 181 -5.70 3.71 24.19
N THR A 182 -4.50 4.05 24.62
CA THR A 182 -4.19 5.15 25.53
C THR A 182 -4.70 6.49 25.01
N LEU A 183 -5.48 7.15 25.86
CA LEU A 183 -5.83 8.56 25.81
C LEU A 183 -4.56 9.42 25.65
N ILE A 184 -4.55 10.29 24.65
CA ILE A 184 -3.55 11.36 24.54
C ILE A 184 -4.01 12.47 25.49
N GLU A 185 -3.60 12.39 26.75
CA GLU A 185 -3.51 13.59 27.58
C GLU A 185 -2.29 14.39 27.14
N ARG A 186 -2.54 15.64 26.78
CA ARG A 186 -1.49 16.64 26.62
C ARG A 186 -1.09 17.02 28.03
N ASP A 187 0.13 16.68 28.41
CA ASP A 187 0.85 17.50 29.38
C ASP A 187 2.29 17.69 28.95
N SER A 188 2.73 18.92 29.15
CA SER A 188 4.05 19.44 28.87
C SER A 188 5.09 18.71 29.71
N ASP A 189 6.08 18.10 29.05
CA ASP A 189 7.49 18.20 29.42
C ASP A 189 8.35 17.62 28.30
N GLU A 190 9.43 18.33 27.98
CA GLU A 190 10.38 18.02 26.92
C GLU A 190 11.20 16.77 27.26
N GLU A 191 10.65 15.58 26.97
CA GLU A 191 11.44 14.36 26.88
C GLU A 191 11.64 13.97 25.42
N THR A 192 12.89 14.08 24.96
CA THR A 192 13.34 13.55 23.66
C THR A 192 13.01 12.07 23.55
N ARG A 193 11.84 11.77 22.96
CA ARG A 193 11.43 10.41 22.62
C ARG A 193 12.37 9.92 21.52
N VAL A 194 13.37 9.13 21.90
CA VAL A 194 14.23 8.41 20.95
C VAL A 194 13.33 7.41 20.22
N VAL A 195 12.78 7.83 19.09
CA VAL A 195 12.08 6.95 18.16
C VAL A 195 13.13 5.94 17.68
N LYS A 196 13.09 4.71 18.20
CA LYS A 196 13.93 3.61 17.70
C LYS A 196 13.73 3.56 16.19
N ARG A 197 14.78 3.87 15.43
CA ARG A 197 14.76 3.73 13.98
C ARG A 197 14.40 2.29 13.68
N ILE A 198 13.32 2.08 12.92
CA ILE A 198 12.94 0.76 12.44
C ILE A 198 14.07 0.32 11.50
N SER A 199 14.93 -0.57 11.99
CA SER A 199 16.08 -1.06 11.23
C SER A 199 15.62 -2.10 10.22
N GLU A 200 16.02 -1.92 8.96
CA GLU A 200 15.84 -2.92 7.91
C GLU A 200 16.56 -4.22 8.30
N LEU A 201 15.82 -5.32 8.41
CA LEU A 201 16.37 -6.63 8.78
C LEU A 201 17.02 -7.31 7.58
N TYR A 202 16.30 -7.37 6.45
CA TYR A 202 16.77 -7.98 5.22
C TYR A 202 15.94 -7.53 4.02
N ARG A 203 16.44 -7.81 2.80
CA ARG A 203 15.71 -7.62 1.55
C ARG A 203 15.28 -8.95 0.99
N LEU A 204 14.04 -9.02 0.52
CA LEU A 204 13.53 -10.17 -0.20
C LEU A 204 13.50 -9.85 -1.70
N GLU A 205 14.31 -10.54 -2.49
CA GLU A 205 14.23 -10.48 -3.94
C GLU A 205 13.25 -11.52 -4.47
N ILE A 206 12.40 -11.12 -5.40
CA ILE A 206 11.38 -11.95 -6.01
C ILE A 206 11.69 -12.08 -7.50
N TRP A 207 11.81 -13.31 -7.97
CA TRP A 207 12.11 -13.66 -9.35
C TRP A 207 11.00 -14.54 -9.92
N ARG A 208 10.66 -14.34 -11.19
CA ARG A 208 9.70 -15.19 -11.92
C ARG A 208 10.23 -15.42 -13.32
N ASN A 209 10.28 -16.67 -13.76
CA ASN A 209 10.78 -17.05 -15.10
C ASN A 209 12.16 -16.46 -15.45
N GLY A 210 13.06 -16.36 -14.45
CA GLY A 210 14.40 -15.80 -14.64
C GLY A 210 14.50 -14.27 -14.65
N VAL A 211 13.38 -13.55 -14.60
CA VAL A 211 13.34 -12.08 -14.52
C VAL A 211 13.06 -11.64 -13.09
N ARG A 212 13.90 -10.75 -12.55
CA ARG A 212 13.70 -10.15 -11.22
C ARG A 212 12.51 -9.19 -11.28
N GLN A 213 11.49 -9.50 -10.49
CA GLN A 213 10.23 -8.75 -10.45
C GLN A 213 10.30 -7.61 -9.43
N ASN A 214 10.75 -7.89 -8.20
CA ASN A 214 10.73 -6.93 -7.12
C ASN A 214 11.83 -7.19 -6.08
N VAL A 215 12.18 -6.17 -5.30
CA VAL A 215 13.06 -6.24 -4.14
C VAL A 215 12.40 -5.49 -2.99
N ILE A 216 11.94 -6.22 -1.98
CA ILE A 216 11.14 -5.67 -0.88
C ILE A 216 11.99 -5.61 0.39
N PRO A 217 12.16 -4.43 1.01
CA PRO A 217 12.80 -4.33 2.33
C PRO A 217 11.85 -4.83 3.42
N ILE A 218 12.35 -5.71 4.29
CA ILE A 218 11.60 -6.34 5.37
C ILE A 218 12.07 -5.80 6.71
N TYR A 219 11.09 -5.34 7.50
CA TYR A 219 11.30 -4.75 8.82
C TYR A 219 10.73 -5.60 9.96
N GLN A 220 9.94 -6.62 9.62
CA GLN A 220 9.29 -7.51 10.57
C GLN A 220 10.08 -8.82 10.70
N PRO A 221 10.16 -9.39 11.91
CA PRO A 221 10.86 -10.66 12.12
C PRO A 221 10.13 -11.83 11.47
N GLU A 222 8.81 -11.78 11.32
CA GLU A 222 8.02 -12.81 10.67
C GLU A 222 7.23 -12.20 9.52
N ILE A 223 7.29 -12.83 8.34
CA ILE A 223 6.48 -12.47 7.18
C ILE A 223 5.82 -13.70 6.58
N THR A 224 4.60 -13.50 6.07
CA THR A 224 3.82 -14.50 5.37
C THR A 224 3.79 -14.20 3.88
N ILE A 225 4.08 -15.21 3.08
CA ILE A 225 4.20 -15.16 1.63
C ILE A 225 3.18 -16.12 1.02
N GLY A 226 2.49 -15.68 -0.01
CA GLY A 226 1.56 -16.52 -0.75
C GLY A 226 0.77 -15.71 -1.75
N ARG A 227 -0.29 -16.29 -2.28
CA ARG A 227 -1.16 -15.59 -3.24
C ARG A 227 -2.01 -14.51 -2.58
N GLY A 228 -2.30 -14.66 -1.28
CA GLY A 228 -3.20 -13.77 -0.56
C GLY A 228 -4.68 -13.89 -0.97
N SER A 229 -5.55 -13.42 -0.10
CA SER A 229 -6.98 -13.22 -0.37
C SER A 229 -7.58 -12.23 0.63
N ARG A 230 -8.78 -11.72 0.36
CA ARG A 230 -9.48 -10.81 1.29
C ARG A 230 -9.68 -11.40 2.69
N SER A 231 -9.86 -12.72 2.81
CA SER A 231 -10.02 -13.41 4.10
C SER A 231 -8.71 -13.89 4.71
N LYS A 232 -7.63 -13.93 3.93
CA LYS A 232 -6.29 -14.38 4.36
C LYS A 232 -5.24 -13.47 3.72
N PRO A 233 -4.99 -12.28 4.29
CA PRO A 233 -3.96 -11.37 3.80
C PRO A 233 -2.56 -11.96 4.01
N VAL A 234 -1.60 -11.49 3.22
CA VAL A 234 -0.18 -11.85 3.28
C VAL A 234 0.66 -10.59 3.20
N ASP A 235 1.86 -10.63 3.76
CA ASP A 235 2.81 -9.52 3.72
C ASP A 235 3.44 -9.39 2.33
N VAL A 236 3.72 -10.53 1.68
CA VAL A 236 4.24 -10.58 0.31
C VAL A 236 3.31 -11.40 -0.58
N ALA A 237 2.64 -10.71 -1.50
CA ALA A 237 1.72 -11.32 -2.46
C ALA A 237 2.43 -11.77 -3.75
N LEU A 238 2.39 -13.06 -4.04
CA LEU A 238 2.84 -13.66 -5.29
C LEU A 238 1.63 -13.86 -6.21
N GLN A 239 1.41 -12.92 -7.15
CA GLN A 239 0.21 -12.88 -7.98
C GLN A 239 0.38 -13.61 -9.33
N GLY A 240 -0.74 -14.11 -9.88
CA GLY A 240 -0.75 -14.68 -11.23
C GLY A 240 -0.27 -16.13 -11.34
N ASP A 241 -0.10 -16.82 -10.20
CA ASP A 241 0.06 -18.28 -10.15
C ASP A 241 -0.99 -18.86 -9.19
N LEU A 242 -1.86 -19.73 -9.72
CA LEU A 242 -2.94 -20.38 -8.95
C LEU A 242 -2.44 -21.57 -8.13
N GLU A 243 -1.25 -22.09 -8.44
CA GLU A 243 -0.61 -23.17 -7.69
C GLU A 243 -0.09 -22.66 -6.34
N ILE A 244 0.14 -21.36 -6.22
CA ILE A 244 0.53 -20.73 -4.96
C ILE A 244 -0.68 -20.66 -4.04
N SER A 245 -0.51 -21.23 -2.86
CA SER A 245 -1.53 -21.22 -1.81
C SER A 245 -1.73 -19.82 -1.26
N ARG A 246 -2.91 -19.53 -0.70
CA ARG A 246 -3.22 -18.20 -0.15
C ARG A 246 -2.23 -17.80 0.94
N HIS A 247 -1.91 -18.75 1.83
CA HIS A 247 -0.74 -18.77 2.70
C HIS A 247 0.11 -19.94 2.24
N HIS A 248 1.35 -19.70 1.84
CA HIS A 248 2.18 -20.74 1.22
C HIS A 248 3.51 -20.91 1.94
N LEU A 249 4.16 -19.82 2.31
CA LEU A 249 5.46 -19.84 2.94
C LEU A 249 5.50 -18.76 4.02
N LYS A 250 6.13 -19.06 5.14
CA LYS A 250 6.42 -18.09 6.18
C LYS A 250 7.93 -18.01 6.37
N ILE A 251 8.47 -16.80 6.43
CA ILE A 251 9.88 -16.55 6.71
C ILE A 251 9.98 -15.93 8.09
N ILE A 252 10.82 -16.50 8.94
CA ILE A 252 11.04 -16.09 10.32
C ILE A 252 12.52 -15.75 10.49
N TYR A 253 12.80 -14.56 11.00
CA TYR A 253 14.13 -14.07 11.36
C TYR A 253 14.24 -14.01 12.88
N GLU A 254 15.08 -14.88 13.43
CA GLU A 254 15.32 -14.98 14.88
C GLU A 254 16.82 -15.08 15.14
N GLY A 255 17.36 -14.13 15.91
CA GLY A 255 18.75 -14.18 16.38
C GLY A 255 19.79 -14.28 15.27
N GLY A 256 19.61 -13.55 14.16
CA GLY A 256 20.54 -13.56 13.02
C GLY A 256 20.37 -14.74 12.06
N LYS A 257 19.40 -15.63 12.32
CA LYS A 257 19.15 -16.82 11.50
C LYS A 257 17.79 -16.73 10.80
N PHE A 258 17.77 -17.20 9.57
CA PHE A 258 16.55 -17.33 8.79
C PHE A 258 15.99 -18.73 8.94
N PHE A 259 14.68 -18.78 9.13
CA PHE A 259 13.91 -20.00 9.14
C PHE A 259 12.74 -19.86 8.19
N ILE A 260 12.35 -20.97 7.59
CA ILE A 260 11.18 -21.03 6.74
C ILE A 260 10.22 -22.12 7.22
N VAL A 261 8.94 -21.88 7.02
CA VAL A 261 7.86 -22.84 7.26
C VAL A 261 7.00 -22.88 6.01
N SER A 262 6.94 -24.05 5.36
CA SER A 262 6.03 -24.27 4.24
C SER A 262 4.63 -24.56 4.79
N GLU A 263 3.64 -23.76 4.40
CA GLU A 263 2.23 -23.92 4.78
C GLU A 263 1.33 -24.19 3.56
N GLY A 264 1.93 -24.20 2.37
CA GLY A 264 1.24 -24.38 1.11
C GLY A 264 0.79 -25.82 0.86
N LYS A 265 -0.23 -25.96 0.00
CA LYS A 265 -0.64 -27.26 -0.54
C LYS A 265 0.42 -27.86 -1.46
N ASN A 266 1.08 -26.99 -2.24
CA ASN A 266 2.17 -27.38 -3.13
C ASN A 266 3.52 -27.20 -2.43
N PRO A 267 4.53 -28.02 -2.78
CA PRO A 267 5.81 -28.02 -2.10
C PRO A 267 6.61 -26.74 -2.37
N THR A 268 7.36 -26.33 -1.34
CA THR A 268 8.42 -25.32 -1.45
C THR A 268 9.76 -26.06 -1.49
N PHE A 269 10.68 -25.63 -2.35
CA PHE A 269 11.99 -26.24 -2.48
C PHE A 269 13.11 -25.26 -2.07
N ILE A 270 14.15 -25.78 -1.43
CA ILE A 270 15.42 -25.09 -1.20
C ILE A 270 16.50 -25.89 -1.92
N ASP A 271 17.24 -25.31 -2.87
CA ASP A 271 18.37 -25.98 -3.54
C ASP A 271 18.07 -27.44 -3.97
N ASN A 272 16.86 -27.67 -4.52
CA ASN A 272 16.27 -28.95 -4.92
C ASN A 272 15.79 -29.91 -3.82
N TYR A 273 15.87 -29.53 -2.55
CA TYR A 273 15.28 -30.28 -1.43
C TYR A 273 13.88 -29.74 -1.10
N GLU A 274 12.92 -30.64 -0.95
CA GLU A 274 11.57 -30.28 -0.52
C GLU A 274 11.54 -29.93 0.97
N VAL A 275 10.90 -28.81 1.29
CA VAL A 275 10.70 -28.34 2.65
C VAL A 275 9.48 -29.03 3.24
N PRO A 276 9.62 -29.77 4.37
CA PRO A 276 8.48 -30.41 5.01
C PRO A 276 7.46 -29.38 5.49
N VAL A 277 6.18 -29.62 5.14
CA VAL A 277 5.07 -28.74 5.50
C VAL A 277 4.91 -28.66 7.03
N GLY A 278 4.72 -27.44 7.54
CA GLY A 278 4.50 -27.15 8.96
C GLY A 278 5.74 -27.26 9.86
N ARG A 279 6.91 -27.61 9.31
CA ARG A 279 8.18 -27.68 10.07
C ARG A 279 9.04 -26.45 9.81
N LYS A 280 9.69 -25.97 10.87
CA LYS A 280 10.65 -24.87 10.82
C LYS A 280 12.01 -25.39 10.34
N VAL A 281 12.47 -24.91 9.20
CA VAL A 281 13.76 -25.30 8.60
C VAL A 281 14.67 -24.07 8.58
N SER A 282 15.88 -24.20 9.13
CA SER A 282 16.88 -23.13 9.09
C SER A 282 17.53 -23.05 7.71
N ILE A 283 17.67 -21.85 7.18
CA ILE A 283 18.34 -21.60 5.90
C ILE A 283 19.45 -20.55 6.06
N PRO A 284 20.56 -20.68 5.32
CA PRO A 284 21.55 -19.61 5.25
C PRO A 284 21.00 -18.41 4.45
N PRO A 285 21.55 -17.20 4.66
CA PRO A 285 21.27 -16.07 3.78
C PRO A 285 21.69 -16.37 2.34
N LEU A 286 21.12 -15.65 1.37
CA LEU A 286 21.37 -15.78 -0.07
C LEU A 286 20.89 -17.11 -0.71
N THR A 287 20.34 -18.02 0.10
CA THR A 287 19.70 -19.25 -0.37
C THR A 287 18.53 -18.95 -1.30
N MET A 288 18.41 -19.74 -2.37
CA MET A 288 17.29 -19.65 -3.31
C MET A 288 16.16 -20.57 -2.87
N ILE A 289 14.99 -19.97 -2.62
CA ILE A 289 13.77 -20.67 -2.22
C ILE A 289 12.83 -20.68 -3.41
N LYS A 290 12.55 -21.86 -3.96
CA LYS A 290 11.62 -22.02 -5.08
C LYS A 290 10.22 -22.30 -4.56
N VAL A 291 9.29 -21.46 -4.97
CA VAL A 291 7.87 -21.51 -4.61
C VAL A 291 7.05 -21.53 -5.91
N CYS A 292 6.61 -22.72 -6.35
CA CYS A 292 5.92 -22.91 -7.63
C CYS A 292 6.70 -22.24 -8.80
N SER A 293 6.08 -21.28 -9.50
CA SER A 293 6.72 -20.51 -10.59
C SER A 293 7.68 -19.40 -10.15
N TYR A 294 7.83 -19.16 -8.84
CA TYR A 294 8.65 -18.09 -8.27
C TYR A 294 9.93 -18.62 -7.64
N MET A 295 10.97 -17.78 -7.66
CA MET A 295 12.16 -17.94 -6.83
C MET A 295 12.33 -16.74 -5.92
N LEU A 296 12.60 -16.99 -4.66
CA LEU A 296 12.81 -15.99 -3.63
C LEU A 296 14.27 -16.07 -3.16
N ARG A 297 14.88 -14.91 -2.91
CA ARG A 297 16.24 -14.84 -2.37
C ARG A 297 16.30 -13.83 -1.24
N ILE A 298 16.85 -14.24 -0.11
CA ILE A 298 17.04 -13.39 1.06
C ILE A 298 18.40 -12.71 0.96
N GLN A 299 18.43 -11.38 0.89
CA GLN A 299 19.64 -10.59 0.99
C GLN A 299 19.75 -10.00 2.41
N PRO A 300 20.79 -10.34 3.18
CA PRO A 300 20.98 -9.78 4.51
C PRO A 300 21.17 -8.25 4.41
N SER A 301 20.63 -7.52 5.40
CA SER A 301 20.90 -6.10 5.52
C SER A 301 22.38 -5.89 5.87
N ARG A 302 22.94 -4.75 5.42
CA ARG A 302 24.37 -4.42 5.56
C ARG A 302 24.86 -4.28 7.01
N THR A 303 23.95 -4.40 7.97
CA THR A 303 24.20 -4.28 9.41
C THR A 303 24.81 -5.56 10.02
N ASP A 304 24.75 -6.70 9.32
CA ASP A 304 25.14 -8.02 9.84
C ASP A 304 26.40 -8.63 9.16
N ILE A 305 27.28 -7.80 8.57
CA ILE A 305 28.63 -8.18 8.09
C ILE A 305 29.67 -7.40 8.89
#